data_AF-A0A6M3L960-F1
#
_entry.id   AF-A0A6M3L960-F1
#
_cell.length_a   1.000
_cell.length_b   1.000
_cell.length_c   1.000
_cell.angle_alpha   90.00
_cell.angle_beta   90.00
_cell.angle_gamma   90.00
#
_symmetry.space_group_name_H-M   'P 1'
#
loop_
_entity.id
_entity.type
_entity.pdbx_description
1 polymer ?
#
loop_
_entity_poly.entity_id
_entity_poly.type
_entity_poly.pdbx_seq_one_letter_code
_entity_poly.pdbx_strand_id
1 'polypeptide(L)'
;MKNKLTALCVTFVICAGVFVGSIMPIYPFSQAPVSAQNYARQAMKWLRVTNEFRVSGIAAFTPTTEVLATTFTIPATTASALWLSSATTVTSDTTDAIADGRLDGQILLLKNINASDSIVIKNSANTDLGSGDVTLGATDQIMLVWDGTLWSKLFVADN
;
A
#
# COMPACT_ATOMS: atom_id res chain seq x y z
N MET A 1 11.36 48.17 -23.62
CA MET A 1 10.09 47.70 -23.05
C MET A 1 10.20 46.19 -22.84
N LYS A 2 10.37 45.77 -21.59
CA LYS A 2 10.68 44.39 -21.19
C LYS A 2 9.45 43.76 -20.53
N ASN A 3 9.22 42.50 -20.87
CA ASN A 3 8.61 41.43 -20.07
C ASN A 3 7.09 41.45 -19.82
N LYS A 4 6.38 40.67 -20.64
CA LYS A 4 5.20 39.92 -20.23
C LYS A 4 5.66 38.66 -19.48
N LEU A 5 5.31 38.52 -18.21
CA LEU A 5 5.26 37.24 -17.51
C LEU A 5 3.94 37.20 -16.75
N THR A 6 2.94 36.62 -17.39
CA THR A 6 1.65 36.28 -16.78
C THR A 6 1.86 35.10 -15.85
N ALA A 7 1.57 35.32 -14.57
CA ALA A 7 1.30 34.28 -13.61
C ALA A 7 0.02 33.53 -14.01
N LEU A 8 0.10 32.21 -14.18
CA LEU A 8 -1.02 31.31 -13.88
C LEU A 8 -0.45 29.90 -13.66
N CYS A 9 0.04 29.68 -12.43
CA CYS A 9 0.26 28.36 -11.91
C CYS A 9 -1.09 27.79 -11.43
N VAL A 10 -1.20 26.46 -11.47
CA VAL A 10 -2.27 25.63 -10.88
C VAL A 10 -3.52 25.45 -11.74
N THR A 11 -3.40 24.60 -12.75
CA THR A 11 -4.40 23.54 -12.94
C THR A 11 -3.68 22.28 -13.42
N PHE A 12 -3.29 21.44 -12.47
CA PHE A 12 -2.83 20.08 -12.72
C PHE A 12 -4.07 19.27 -13.14
N VAL A 13 -4.45 19.36 -14.41
CA VAL A 13 -5.56 18.56 -14.92
C VAL A 13 -5.02 17.18 -15.28
N ILE A 14 -5.33 16.22 -14.43
CA ILE A 14 -5.52 14.81 -14.80
C ILE A 14 -6.63 14.80 -15.88
N CYS A 15 -6.27 15.06 -17.14
CA CYS A 15 -7.16 14.93 -18.31
C CYS A 15 -6.53 14.00 -19.36
N ALA A 16 -5.91 12.91 -18.91
CA ALA A 16 -5.59 11.79 -19.79
C ALA A 16 -6.57 10.61 -19.64
N GLY A 17 -7.64 10.74 -18.84
CA GLY A 17 -8.44 9.57 -18.43
C GLY A 17 -9.94 9.57 -18.72
N VAL A 18 -10.63 10.70 -18.87
CA VAL A 18 -12.10 10.69 -18.99
C VAL A 18 -12.63 11.85 -19.82
N PHE A 19 -12.72 11.67 -21.15
CA PHE A 19 -13.89 12.02 -21.99
C PHE A 19 -13.57 11.77 -23.46
N VAL A 20 -13.87 10.57 -23.97
CA VAL A 20 -14.40 10.42 -25.35
C VAL A 20 -15.40 9.26 -25.38
N GLY A 21 -16.52 9.45 -24.68
CA GLY A 21 -17.77 8.82 -25.10
C GLY A 21 -18.30 9.56 -26.33
N SER A 22 -17.65 9.36 -27.47
CA SER A 22 -18.07 9.84 -28.80
C SER A 22 -17.21 9.12 -29.85
N ILE A 23 -17.66 7.95 -30.30
CA ILE A 23 -17.32 7.33 -31.59
C ILE A 23 -16.00 7.80 -32.20
N MET A 24 -14.87 7.42 -31.59
CA MET A 24 -13.61 7.40 -32.31
C MET A 24 -13.39 5.96 -32.77
N PRO A 25 -13.32 5.74 -34.10
CA PRO A 25 -12.85 4.47 -34.63
C PRO A 25 -11.52 4.13 -33.97
N ILE A 26 -11.31 2.86 -33.68
CA ILE A 26 -9.99 2.30 -33.38
C ILE A 26 -9.15 2.51 -34.64
N TYR A 27 -8.64 3.73 -34.81
CA TYR A 27 -7.76 4.07 -35.90
C TYR A 27 -6.43 3.37 -35.61
N PRO A 28 -5.87 2.61 -36.57
CA PRO A 28 -4.54 2.06 -36.40
C PRO A 28 -3.58 3.23 -36.15
N PHE A 29 -2.66 3.06 -35.21
CA PHE A 29 -1.68 4.08 -34.79
C PHE A 29 -1.00 4.78 -35.97
N SER A 30 -0.87 4.10 -37.12
CA SER A 30 -0.34 4.61 -38.39
C SER A 30 -1.11 5.79 -39.01
N GLN A 31 -2.38 5.99 -38.66
CA GLN A 31 -3.22 7.09 -39.19
C GLN A 31 -3.39 8.27 -38.23
N ALA A 32 -2.81 8.19 -37.02
CA ALA A 32 -2.78 9.35 -36.13
C ALA A 32 -1.86 10.45 -36.69
N PRO A 33 -2.17 11.74 -36.46
CA PRO A 33 -1.28 12.83 -36.83
C PRO A 33 0.11 12.61 -36.22
N VAL A 34 1.17 12.95 -36.96
CA VAL A 34 2.57 12.69 -36.56
C VAL A 34 2.88 13.30 -35.19
N SER A 35 2.23 14.40 -34.81
CA SER A 35 2.32 14.98 -33.46
C SER A 35 1.84 14.02 -32.38
N ALA A 36 0.66 13.40 -32.52
CA ALA A 36 0.12 12.42 -31.58
C ALA A 36 0.99 11.16 -31.51
N GLN A 37 1.51 10.69 -32.65
CA GLN A 37 2.48 9.60 -32.67
C GLN A 37 3.78 9.97 -31.94
N ASN A 38 4.25 11.20 -32.09
CA ASN A 38 5.45 11.70 -31.40
C ASN A 38 5.23 11.84 -29.89
N TYR A 39 4.04 12.27 -29.44
CA TYR A 39 3.71 12.31 -28.01
C TYR A 39 3.63 10.90 -27.41
N ALA A 40 2.97 9.96 -28.08
CA ALA A 40 2.90 8.56 -27.63
C ALA A 40 4.29 7.89 -27.63
N ARG A 41 5.12 8.15 -28.65
CA ARG A 41 6.51 7.69 -28.70
C ARG A 41 7.36 8.31 -27.59
N GLN A 42 7.16 9.58 -27.27
CA GLN A 42 7.84 10.22 -26.14
C GLN A 42 7.40 9.61 -24.81
N ALA A 43 6.09 9.44 -24.57
CA ALA A 43 5.56 8.80 -23.36
C ALA A 43 6.08 7.37 -23.18
N MET A 44 6.11 6.58 -24.25
CA MET A 44 6.69 5.22 -24.25
C MET A 44 8.22 5.22 -24.11
N LYS A 45 8.91 6.26 -24.60
CA LYS A 45 10.36 6.43 -24.42
C LYS A 45 10.70 6.74 -22.96
N TRP A 46 9.90 7.56 -22.28
CA TRP A 46 10.05 7.79 -20.84
C TRP A 46 9.81 6.52 -20.02
N LEU A 47 8.87 5.66 -20.45
CA LEU A 47 8.58 4.38 -19.79
C LEU A 47 9.68 3.31 -20.01
N ARG A 48 10.37 3.32 -21.17
CA ARG A 48 11.41 2.32 -21.50
C ARG A 48 12.83 2.69 -21.07
N VAL A 49 13.08 3.94 -20.68
CA VAL A 49 14.42 4.39 -20.27
C VAL A 49 14.74 3.99 -18.83
N THR A 50 13.74 3.62 -18.04
CA THR A 50 13.92 3.12 -16.67
C THR A 50 13.18 1.80 -16.57
N ASN A 51 13.89 0.67 -16.62
CA ASN A 51 13.36 -0.67 -16.26
C ASN A 51 12.94 -0.76 -14.77
N GLU A 52 12.57 0.37 -14.18
CA GLU A 52 12.29 0.59 -12.80
C GLU A 52 11.01 1.42 -12.77
N PHE A 53 9.94 0.82 -12.28
CA PHE A 53 8.78 1.55 -11.80
C PHE A 53 9.21 2.34 -10.57
N ARG A 54 9.67 3.58 -10.77
CA ARG A 54 9.97 4.50 -9.68
C ARG A 54 8.68 5.21 -9.29
N VAL A 55 8.03 4.78 -8.20
CA VAL A 55 7.06 5.62 -7.50
C VAL A 55 7.84 6.78 -6.87
N SER A 56 8.05 7.83 -7.65
CA SER A 56 8.75 9.03 -7.19
C SER A 56 7.94 9.65 -6.05
N GLY A 57 8.50 9.68 -4.83
CA GLY A 57 7.90 10.36 -3.68
C GLY A 57 7.68 9.52 -2.41
N ILE A 58 7.81 8.19 -2.45
CA ILE A 58 7.82 7.38 -1.22
C ILE A 58 9.26 7.29 -0.70
N ALA A 59 9.59 8.09 0.31
CA ALA A 59 10.91 8.07 0.94
C ALA A 59 11.06 6.92 1.96
N ALA A 60 9.98 6.56 2.65
CA ALA A 60 9.89 5.45 3.58
C ALA A 60 8.42 5.20 3.96
N PHE A 61 8.09 3.99 4.40
CA PHE A 61 6.90 3.77 5.23
C PHE A 61 7.26 4.16 6.65
N THR A 62 6.77 5.31 7.12
CA THR A 62 7.00 5.74 8.50
C THR A 62 6.16 4.87 9.43
N PRO A 63 6.77 4.04 10.29
CA PRO A 63 6.02 3.21 11.20
C PRO A 63 5.36 4.07 12.28
N THR A 64 4.13 3.75 12.62
CA THR A 64 3.48 4.24 13.83
C THR A 64 3.60 3.18 14.93
N THR A 65 3.53 3.58 16.19
CA THR A 65 3.51 2.64 17.31
C THR A 65 2.10 2.51 17.87
N GLU A 66 1.66 1.28 18.09
CA GLU A 66 0.39 0.93 18.73
C GLU A 66 0.66 0.20 20.04
N VAL A 67 -0.01 0.62 21.11
CA VAL A 67 0.07 -0.01 22.43
C VAL A 67 -1.17 -0.86 22.63
N LEU A 68 -0.98 -2.17 22.70
CA LEU A 68 -2.06 -3.15 22.71
C LEU A 68 -2.56 -3.44 24.12
N ALA A 69 -3.88 -3.55 24.25
CA ALA A 69 -4.54 -4.04 25.45
C ALA A 69 -4.52 -5.59 25.51
N THR A 70 -5.05 -6.17 26.58
CA THR A 70 -5.08 -7.64 26.79
C THR A 70 -5.85 -8.40 25.70
N THR A 71 -6.89 -7.78 25.14
CA THR A 71 -7.62 -8.22 23.95
C THR A 71 -7.77 -7.00 23.06
N PHE A 72 -7.50 -7.16 21.76
CA PHE A 72 -7.36 -6.04 20.84
C PHE A 72 -7.64 -6.45 19.40
N THR A 73 -8.00 -5.46 18.59
CA THR A 73 -7.98 -5.53 17.13
C THR A 73 -6.87 -4.58 16.65
N ILE A 74 -5.97 -5.06 15.80
CA ILE A 74 -4.89 -4.23 15.25
C ILE A 74 -5.50 -3.25 14.24
N PRO A 75 -5.29 -1.93 14.38
CA PRO A 75 -5.79 -0.96 13.40
C PRO A 75 -5.03 -1.08 12.08
N ALA A 76 -5.75 -1.14 10.96
CA ALA A 76 -5.16 -1.22 9.61
C ALA A 76 -5.62 -0.10 8.65
N THR A 77 -6.24 0.96 9.17
CA THR A 77 -6.94 1.96 8.34
C THR A 77 -6.05 3.04 7.72
N THR A 78 -4.84 3.27 8.25
CA THR A 78 -3.96 4.35 7.76
C THR A 78 -2.49 3.99 7.67
N ALA A 79 -2.04 2.97 8.39
CA ALA A 79 -0.63 2.60 8.46
C ALA A 79 -0.33 1.39 7.57
N SER A 80 0.75 1.48 6.79
CA SER A 80 1.35 0.32 6.10
C SER A 80 2.41 -0.37 6.95
N ALA A 81 2.86 0.26 8.03
CA ALA A 81 3.80 -0.30 9.00
C ALA A 81 3.41 0.11 10.42
N LEU A 82 3.26 -0.86 11.31
CA LEU A 82 2.87 -0.67 12.70
C LEU A 82 3.80 -1.43 13.63
N TRP A 83 4.34 -0.72 14.62
CA TRP A 83 5.15 -1.28 15.68
C TRP A 83 4.27 -1.51 16.89
N LEU A 84 4.19 -2.76 17.31
CA LEU A 84 3.30 -3.19 18.36
C LEU A 84 4.06 -3.29 19.67
N SER A 85 3.49 -2.72 20.72
CA SER A 85 3.97 -2.87 22.09
C SER A 85 2.84 -3.29 23.01
N SER A 86 3.16 -3.96 24.11
CA SER A 86 2.21 -4.43 25.12
C SER A 86 2.92 -4.56 26.46
N ALA A 87 2.18 -4.48 27.56
CA ALA A 87 2.75 -4.60 28.91
C ALA A 87 2.92 -6.06 29.38
N THR A 88 2.27 -7.00 28.69
CA THR A 88 2.31 -8.45 28.93
C THR A 88 2.17 -9.16 27.60
N THR A 89 2.29 -10.49 27.59
CA THR A 89 1.76 -11.29 26.48
C THR A 89 0.28 -11.00 26.27
N VAL A 90 -0.11 -10.74 25.04
CA VAL A 90 -1.47 -10.41 24.63
C VAL A 90 -1.89 -11.25 23.43
N THR A 91 -3.19 -11.45 23.28
CA THR A 91 -3.76 -12.19 22.15
C THR A 91 -4.83 -11.33 21.49
N SER A 92 -4.79 -11.24 20.17
CA SER A 92 -5.78 -10.48 19.41
C SER A 92 -7.17 -11.07 19.57
N ASP A 93 -8.17 -10.29 19.17
CA ASP A 93 -9.55 -10.74 19.10
C ASP A 93 -9.72 -11.98 18.20
N THR A 94 -10.72 -12.81 18.53
CA THR A 94 -10.98 -14.10 17.86
C THR A 94 -11.90 -13.98 16.65
N THR A 95 -12.55 -12.85 16.47
CA THR A 95 -13.37 -12.53 15.30
C THR A 95 -12.62 -11.59 14.36
N ASP A 96 -12.02 -10.53 14.89
CA ASP A 96 -11.34 -9.49 14.12
C ASP A 96 -9.95 -9.20 14.72
N ALA A 97 -8.97 -10.06 14.42
CA ALA A 97 -7.60 -9.88 14.90
C ALA A 97 -6.97 -8.58 14.37
N ILE A 98 -7.28 -8.24 13.12
CA ILE A 98 -6.83 -7.04 12.42
C ILE A 98 -8.06 -6.41 11.78
N ALA A 99 -8.21 -5.09 11.92
CA ALA A 99 -9.28 -4.36 11.26
C ALA A 99 -9.17 -4.49 9.73
N ASP A 100 -10.29 -4.38 9.02
CA ASP A 100 -10.31 -4.52 7.56
C ASP A 100 -9.33 -3.57 6.85
N GLY A 101 -8.73 -4.08 5.78
CA GLY A 101 -8.02 -3.26 4.82
C GLY A 101 -8.98 -2.32 4.09
N ARG A 102 -8.47 -1.17 3.63
CA ARG A 102 -9.28 -0.17 2.90
C ARG A 102 -9.30 -0.41 1.40
N LEU A 103 -8.27 -1.09 0.88
CA LEU A 103 -8.08 -1.32 -0.55
C LEU A 103 -7.47 -2.71 -0.76
N ASP A 104 -7.96 -3.43 -1.75
CA ASP A 104 -7.37 -4.70 -2.20
C ASP A 104 -5.89 -4.50 -2.57
N GLY A 105 -5.04 -5.40 -2.10
CA GLY A 105 -3.59 -5.31 -2.24
C GLY A 105 -2.91 -4.41 -1.19
N GLN A 106 -3.64 -3.88 -0.21
CA GLN A 106 -3.02 -3.12 0.89
C GLN A 106 -2.05 -4.02 1.66
N ILE A 107 -0.82 -3.54 1.88
CA ILE A 107 0.20 -4.24 2.65
C ILE A 107 0.26 -3.67 4.06
N LEU A 108 0.40 -4.56 5.04
CA LEU A 108 0.59 -4.22 6.44
C LEU A 108 1.83 -4.96 6.98
N LEU A 109 2.81 -4.18 7.45
CA LEU A 109 3.98 -4.67 8.16
C LEU A 109 3.75 -4.49 9.65
N LEU A 110 3.82 -5.57 10.42
CA LEU A 110 3.73 -5.54 11.87
C LEU A 110 5.06 -5.99 12.46
N LYS A 111 5.50 -5.31 13.51
CA LYS A 111 6.69 -5.70 14.28
C LYS A 111 6.40 -5.62 15.77
N ASN A 112 6.69 -6.67 16.52
CA ASN A 112 6.71 -6.58 17.98
C ASN A 112 7.97 -5.85 18.41
N ILE A 113 7.84 -4.71 19.09
CA ILE A 113 9.00 -3.93 19.58
C ILE A 113 9.32 -4.18 21.05
N ASN A 114 8.57 -5.06 21.72
CA ASN A 114 8.87 -5.45 23.10
C ASN A 114 10.13 -6.32 23.16
N ALA A 115 10.80 -6.29 24.32
CA ALA A 115 12.01 -7.07 24.56
C ALA A 115 11.74 -8.50 25.07
N SER A 116 10.54 -8.78 25.60
CA SER A 116 10.21 -10.05 26.24
C SER A 116 8.81 -10.56 25.97
N ASP A 117 7.82 -9.67 25.86
CA ASP A 117 6.42 -10.06 25.71
C ASP A 117 6.11 -10.49 24.28
N SER A 118 5.19 -11.45 24.14
CA SER A 118 4.73 -11.96 22.86
C SER A 118 3.35 -11.43 22.48
N ILE A 119 3.12 -11.26 21.18
CA ILE A 119 1.85 -10.82 20.62
C ILE A 119 1.31 -11.94 19.75
N VAL A 120 0.19 -12.53 20.16
CA VAL A 120 -0.45 -13.61 19.41
C VAL A 120 -1.52 -13.01 18.51
N ILE A 121 -1.37 -13.20 17.20
CA ILE A 121 -2.35 -12.85 16.18
C ILE A 121 -3.14 -14.12 15.86
N LYS A 122 -4.45 -14.07 16.12
CA LYS A 122 -5.37 -15.17 15.86
C LYS A 122 -5.53 -15.42 14.37
N ASN A 123 -5.43 -16.68 13.97
CA ASN A 123 -5.82 -17.11 12.63
C ASN A 123 -7.34 -17.24 12.52
N SER A 124 -7.88 -17.19 11.30
CA SER A 124 -9.33 -17.25 11.03
C SER A 124 -10.15 -16.17 11.73
N ALA A 125 -9.50 -15.06 12.12
CA ALA A 125 -10.11 -13.90 12.76
C ALA A 125 -9.84 -12.67 11.88
N ASN A 126 -10.47 -12.64 10.70
CA ASN A 126 -10.15 -11.71 9.61
C ASN A 126 -8.73 -11.85 9.03
N THR A 127 -8.11 -13.02 9.21
CA THR A 127 -6.75 -13.32 8.74
C THR A 127 -6.65 -14.75 8.21
N ASP A 128 -5.83 -14.98 7.18
CA ASP A 128 -5.28 -16.28 6.80
C ASP A 128 -3.77 -16.29 7.06
N LEU A 129 -3.39 -16.93 8.15
CA LEU A 129 -2.00 -17.05 8.61
C LEU A 129 -1.39 -18.41 8.27
N GLY A 130 -2.06 -19.24 7.47
CA GLY A 130 -1.65 -20.61 7.16
C GLY A 130 -2.16 -21.63 8.18
N SER A 131 -1.26 -22.33 8.88
CA SER A 131 -1.62 -23.51 9.69
C SER A 131 -2.19 -23.19 11.08
N GLY A 132 -2.19 -21.94 11.53
CA GLY A 132 -2.66 -21.56 12.86
C GLY A 132 -2.27 -20.14 13.24
N ASP A 133 -2.54 -19.79 14.50
CA ASP A 133 -2.18 -18.50 15.09
C ASP A 133 -0.67 -18.22 14.91
N VAL A 134 -0.33 -16.94 14.75
CA VAL A 134 1.07 -16.49 14.69
C VAL A 134 1.41 -15.78 15.99
N THR A 135 2.46 -16.23 16.65
CA THR A 135 3.04 -15.55 17.80
C THR A 135 4.23 -14.72 17.34
N LEU A 136 4.16 -13.41 17.50
CA LEU A 136 5.31 -12.52 17.36
C LEU A 136 6.02 -12.44 18.70
N GLY A 137 7.17 -13.10 18.81
CA GLY A 137 8.11 -12.95 19.90
C GLY A 137 8.80 -11.59 19.90
N ALA A 138 9.77 -11.41 20.79
CA ALA A 138 10.51 -10.16 20.90
C ALA A 138 11.21 -9.84 19.58
N THR A 139 10.94 -8.65 19.01
CA THR A 139 11.50 -8.16 17.74
C THR A 139 11.06 -8.86 16.45
N ASP A 140 10.19 -9.87 16.54
CA ASP A 140 9.62 -10.57 15.39
C ASP A 140 8.72 -9.66 14.55
N GLN A 141 8.58 -10.02 13.28
CA GLN A 141 7.79 -9.26 12.32
C GLN A 141 7.00 -10.15 11.36
N ILE A 142 5.85 -9.64 10.94
CA ILE A 142 4.99 -10.28 9.95
C ILE A 142 4.57 -9.24 8.90
N MET A 143 4.54 -9.67 7.65
CA MET A 143 3.98 -8.90 6.54
C MET A 143 2.74 -9.59 6.00
N LEU A 144 1.68 -8.82 5.85
CA LEU A 144 0.35 -9.26 5.42
C LEU A 144 -0.11 -8.46 4.21
N VAL A 145 -1.01 -9.03 3.43
CA VAL A 145 -1.73 -8.35 2.36
C VAL A 145 -3.23 -8.52 2.51
N TRP A 146 -3.99 -7.46 2.30
CA TRP A 146 -5.44 -7.50 2.23
C TRP A 146 -5.88 -7.92 0.84
N ASP A 147 -6.73 -8.93 0.72
CA ASP A 147 -7.25 -9.41 -0.57
C ASP A 147 -8.66 -8.87 -0.92
N GLY A 148 -9.23 -8.02 -0.07
CA GLY A 148 -10.60 -7.54 -0.16
C GLY A 148 -11.55 -8.19 0.86
N THR A 149 -11.14 -9.32 1.46
CA THR A 149 -11.94 -10.10 2.41
C THR A 149 -11.18 -10.44 3.69
N LEU A 150 -9.89 -10.75 3.60
CA LEU A 150 -9.08 -11.18 4.74
C LEU A 150 -7.60 -10.78 4.59
N TRP A 151 -6.88 -10.72 5.71
CA TRP A 151 -5.45 -10.49 5.74
C TRP A 151 -4.67 -11.80 5.52
N SER A 152 -4.06 -11.94 4.35
CA SER A 152 -3.22 -13.08 4.01
C SER A 152 -1.76 -12.85 4.40
N LYS A 153 -1.14 -13.81 5.09
CA LYS A 153 0.28 -13.76 5.44
C LYS A 153 1.18 -13.92 4.22
N LEU A 154 2.07 -12.96 4.00
CA LEU A 154 3.11 -13.03 2.98
C LEU A 154 4.43 -13.57 3.53
N PHE A 155 4.81 -13.12 4.74
CA PHE A 155 6.11 -13.41 5.33
C PHE A 155 6.07 -13.26 6.85
N VAL A 156 6.84 -14.09 7.55
CA VAL A 156 7.16 -13.94 8.97
C VAL A 156 8.66 -14.07 9.12
N ALA A 157 9.26 -13.15 9.87
CA ALA A 157 10.63 -13.26 10.35
C ALA A 157 10.61 -13.44 11.87
N ASP A 158 11.31 -14.49 12.29
CA ASP A 158 11.67 -14.83 13.65
C ASP A 158 13.14 -14.41 13.84
N ASN A 159 13.42 -13.61 14.86
CA ASN A 159 14.74 -13.00 15.07
C ASN A 159 15.76 -13.94 15.74
#